data_AF-A0A8S4R0Y2-F1
#
_entry.id   AF-A0A8S4R0Y2-F1
#
_cell.length_a   1.000
_cell.length_b   1.000
_cell.length_c   1.000
_cell.angle_alpha   90.00
_cell.angle_beta   90.00
_cell.angle_gamma   90.00
#
_symmetry.space_group_name_H-M   'P 1'
#
loop_
_entity.id
_entity.type
_entity.pdbx_description
1 polymer ?
#
loop_
_entity_poly.entity_id
_entity_poly.type
_entity_poly.pdbx_seq_one_letter_code
_entity_poly.pdbx_strand_id
1 'polypeptide(L)'
;MGEEATDNNPLQKKQRKKRKNFLKSAKKYAKKGQMGRGTQIPQDLFDYFVKILETIKQGIEDPDERHALVNNVLERTKGEELNIVGNQLGCRLIELLLPYASPEDLERYMDTLSPDLRRLCSDNFTSHIIETMLRVSCERATEHLQILDQLDDEVPKKKRKKDLSKYTDEHITSCHEFTLKIWEKPKVNMFVEKVGNPSIPPHATEMKYKFVPDEYKEIVKEFANRLSAWPQFKDLPYKNITSALLQVLLYAVKNTDKNLTKTLIKRLLNESFAPDDWVPTTGDDEKKDKIDVDSEESKEEKKNEGSLPPVFENESAVRLLEAALFVSKKKTYTQIYARCFINRLGQLATRKMLNFTVQRLIDNCHIKEEFEPMFDELASKYDAILACGNTGVLVARPAKVVSSLLELSADELLYILCDTKGCHVADSFCKGQFVGVKARDKLIWKLKVGVQMTSSACFLLKTS
;
A
#
# COMPACT_ATOMS: atom_id res chain seq x y z
N MET A 1 -16.60 26.48 -29.41
CA MET A 1 -15.29 25.84 -29.22
C MET A 1 -15.20 25.47 -27.75
N GLY A 2 -15.54 24.23 -27.40
CA GLY A 2 -15.51 23.76 -26.02
C GLY A 2 -14.14 23.22 -25.69
N GLU A 3 -13.50 23.77 -24.67
CA GLU A 3 -12.22 23.29 -24.17
C GLU A 3 -12.39 21.89 -23.58
N GLU A 4 -11.80 20.89 -24.23
CA GLU A 4 -11.59 19.58 -23.63
C GLU A 4 -10.66 19.74 -22.42
N ALA A 5 -11.19 19.51 -21.23
CA ALA A 5 -10.38 19.34 -20.03
C ALA A 5 -9.48 18.11 -20.23
N THR A 6 -8.22 18.34 -20.63
CA THR A 6 -7.23 17.28 -20.77
C THR A 6 -6.83 16.78 -19.39
N ASP A 7 -7.50 15.74 -18.91
CA ASP A 7 -7.05 14.95 -17.75
C ASP A 7 -5.68 14.34 -18.09
N ASN A 8 -4.64 14.94 -17.51
CA ASN A 8 -3.23 14.68 -17.80
C ASN A 8 -2.64 13.57 -16.94
N ASN A 9 -3.44 12.64 -16.40
CA ASN A 9 -2.90 11.52 -15.63
C ASN A 9 -2.16 10.49 -16.54
N PRO A 10 -0.83 10.30 -16.39
CA PRO A 10 -0.04 9.38 -17.22
C PRO A 10 -0.44 7.91 -17.08
N LEU A 11 -0.98 7.53 -15.91
CA LEU A 11 -1.44 6.16 -15.63
C LEU A 11 -2.75 5.86 -16.36
N GLN A 12 -3.70 6.80 -16.37
CA GLN A 12 -4.91 6.67 -17.15
C GLN A 12 -4.62 6.62 -18.66
N LYS A 13 -3.66 7.44 -19.14
CA LYS A 13 -3.15 7.35 -20.54
C LYS A 13 -2.55 5.97 -20.84
N LYS A 14 -1.75 5.38 -19.93
CA LYS A 14 -1.20 4.01 -20.08
C LYS A 14 -2.30 2.94 -20.09
N GLN A 15 -3.29 3.04 -19.20
CA GLN A 15 -4.42 2.10 -19.15
C GLN A 15 -5.30 2.20 -20.41
N ARG A 16 -5.61 3.41 -20.87
CA ARG A 16 -6.31 3.68 -22.15
C ARG A 16 -5.54 3.10 -23.35
N LYS A 17 -4.22 3.26 -23.40
CA LYS A 17 -3.36 2.64 -24.44
C LYS A 17 -3.39 1.11 -24.39
N LYS A 18 -3.28 0.49 -23.21
CA LYS A 18 -3.37 -0.97 -23.04
C LYS A 18 -4.72 -1.53 -23.52
N ARG A 19 -5.85 -0.88 -23.15
CA ARG A 19 -7.20 -1.28 -23.60
C ARG A 19 -7.37 -1.13 -25.12
N LYS A 20 -6.80 -0.09 -25.75
CA LYS A 20 -6.81 0.09 -27.22
C LYS A 20 -6.04 -1.05 -27.93
N ASN A 21 -4.93 -1.51 -27.36
CA ASN A 21 -4.13 -2.60 -27.94
C ASN A 21 -4.80 -3.96 -27.80
N PHE A 22 -5.50 -4.20 -26.69
CA PHE A 22 -6.22 -5.46 -26.45
C PHE A 22 -7.34 -5.69 -27.48
N LEU A 23 -8.24 -4.72 -27.67
CA LEU A 23 -9.33 -4.81 -28.65
C LEU A 23 -8.83 -4.98 -30.09
N LYS A 24 -7.76 -4.26 -30.46
CA LYS A 24 -7.12 -4.44 -31.78
C LYS A 24 -6.57 -5.85 -31.95
N SER A 25 -6.04 -6.44 -30.88
CA SER A 25 -5.54 -7.82 -30.88
C SER A 25 -6.70 -8.81 -30.98
N ALA A 26 -7.76 -8.66 -30.18
CA ALA A 26 -8.96 -9.50 -30.23
C ALA A 26 -9.62 -9.50 -31.62
N LYS A 27 -9.73 -8.34 -32.27
CA LYS A 27 -10.23 -8.25 -33.67
C LYS A 27 -9.32 -8.94 -34.68
N LYS A 28 -8.00 -8.87 -34.49
CA LYS A 28 -7.03 -9.58 -35.35
C LYS A 28 -7.13 -11.10 -35.16
N TYR A 29 -7.43 -11.54 -33.95
CA TYR A 29 -7.62 -12.93 -33.57
C TYR A 29 -8.92 -13.51 -34.16
N ALA A 30 -10.04 -12.79 -34.07
CA ALA A 30 -11.29 -13.15 -34.76
C ALA A 30 -11.09 -13.35 -36.27
N LYS A 31 -10.41 -12.42 -36.94
CA LYS A 31 -10.11 -12.51 -38.38
C LYS A 31 -9.21 -13.69 -38.77
N LYS A 32 -8.51 -14.30 -37.81
CA LYS A 32 -7.61 -15.44 -38.01
C LYS A 32 -8.22 -16.78 -37.55
N GLY A 33 -9.48 -16.79 -37.10
CA GLY A 33 -10.11 -17.97 -36.51
C GLY A 33 -9.46 -18.45 -35.21
N GLN A 34 -8.65 -17.60 -34.56
CA GLN A 34 -8.00 -17.92 -33.28
C GLN A 34 -8.72 -17.17 -32.17
N MET A 35 -9.50 -17.86 -31.35
CA MET A 35 -10.48 -17.25 -30.42
C MET A 35 -9.90 -16.88 -29.06
N GLY A 36 -8.67 -16.37 -29.05
CA GLY A 36 -7.90 -16.13 -27.84
C GLY A 36 -7.28 -17.41 -27.26
N ARG A 37 -6.70 -17.28 -26.07
CA ARG A 37 -6.13 -18.39 -25.29
C ARG A 37 -7.16 -18.94 -24.30
N GLY A 38 -6.93 -20.17 -23.85
CA GLY A 38 -7.79 -20.86 -22.89
C GLY A 38 -8.83 -21.75 -23.57
N THR A 39 -10.03 -21.76 -23.02
CA THR A 39 -11.19 -22.46 -23.60
C THR A 39 -11.64 -21.80 -24.90
N GLN A 40 -12.24 -22.59 -25.79
CA GLN A 40 -12.80 -22.09 -27.04
C GLN A 40 -14.23 -21.62 -26.82
N ILE A 41 -14.59 -20.52 -27.48
CA ILE A 41 -15.97 -20.04 -27.56
C ILE A 41 -16.40 -19.99 -29.04
N PRO A 42 -17.70 -20.23 -29.34
CA PRO A 42 -18.24 -20.15 -30.68
C PRO A 42 -17.97 -18.78 -31.35
N GLN A 43 -17.84 -18.78 -32.69
CA GLN A 43 -17.45 -17.59 -33.46
C GLN A 43 -18.45 -16.44 -33.36
N ASP A 44 -19.72 -16.76 -33.47
CA ASP A 44 -20.84 -15.85 -33.28
C ASP A 44 -20.82 -15.22 -31.88
N LEU A 45 -20.56 -16.01 -30.84
CA LEU A 45 -20.50 -15.52 -29.46
C LEU A 45 -19.28 -14.62 -29.22
N PHE A 46 -18.11 -14.98 -29.78
CA PHE A 46 -16.92 -14.15 -29.71
C PHE A 46 -17.11 -12.80 -30.41
N ASP A 47 -17.66 -12.81 -31.63
CA ASP A 47 -17.91 -11.59 -32.38
C ASP A 47 -18.93 -10.69 -31.69
N TYR A 48 -19.93 -11.30 -31.03
CA TYR A 48 -20.84 -10.61 -30.14
C TYR A 48 -20.10 -9.95 -28.96
N PHE A 49 -19.25 -10.68 -28.24
CA PHE A 49 -18.47 -10.14 -27.12
C PHE A 49 -17.52 -9.02 -27.53
N VAL A 50 -16.91 -9.10 -28.71
CA VAL A 50 -16.09 -8.00 -29.24
C VAL A 50 -16.93 -6.74 -29.40
N LYS A 51 -18.13 -6.84 -30.00
CA LYS A 51 -19.03 -5.68 -30.17
C LYS A 51 -19.43 -5.07 -28.83
N ILE A 52 -19.79 -5.90 -27.85
CA ILE A 52 -20.15 -5.45 -26.50
C ILE A 52 -18.99 -4.69 -25.82
N LEU A 53 -17.77 -5.21 -25.91
CA LEU A 53 -16.60 -4.51 -25.36
C LEU A 53 -16.32 -3.17 -26.05
N GLU A 54 -16.69 -3.00 -27.31
CA GLU A 54 -16.62 -1.71 -28.01
C GLU A 54 -17.65 -0.73 -27.49
N THR A 55 -18.90 -1.17 -27.32
CA THR A 55 -19.96 -0.36 -26.73
C THR A 55 -19.58 0.10 -25.32
N ILE A 56 -19.15 -0.82 -24.45
CA ILE A 56 -18.70 -0.49 -23.08
C ILE A 56 -17.53 0.51 -23.10
N LYS A 57 -16.66 0.43 -24.10
CA LYS A 57 -15.51 1.33 -24.23
C LYS A 57 -15.89 2.72 -24.75
N GLN A 58 -16.93 2.83 -25.58
CA GLN A 58 -17.47 4.11 -26.00
C GLN A 58 -18.10 4.86 -24.82
N GLY A 59 -18.56 4.11 -23.80
CA GLY A 59 -19.19 4.64 -22.61
C GLY A 59 -20.71 4.53 -22.75
N ILE A 60 -21.37 4.14 -21.67
CA ILE A 60 -22.82 4.08 -21.57
C ILE A 60 -23.18 5.11 -20.50
N GLU A 61 -23.86 6.17 -20.91
CA GLU A 61 -24.19 7.29 -20.02
C GLU A 61 -25.34 6.94 -19.07
N ASP A 62 -26.32 6.18 -19.58
CA ASP A 62 -27.49 5.78 -18.82
C ASP A 62 -27.25 4.50 -17.98
N PRO A 63 -27.44 4.55 -16.63
CA PRO A 63 -27.35 3.38 -15.78
C PRO A 63 -28.33 2.26 -16.15
N ASP A 64 -29.54 2.60 -16.60
CA ASP A 64 -30.58 1.61 -16.91
C ASP A 64 -30.26 0.89 -18.23
N GLU A 65 -29.83 1.61 -19.27
CA GLU A 65 -29.27 1.03 -20.49
C GLU A 65 -28.10 0.08 -20.19
N ARG A 66 -27.20 0.47 -19.27
CA ARG A 66 -26.09 -0.39 -18.85
C ARG A 66 -26.59 -1.67 -18.18
N HIS A 67 -27.57 -1.59 -17.29
CA HIS A 67 -28.15 -2.78 -16.65
C HIS A 67 -28.85 -3.69 -17.67
N ALA A 68 -29.62 -3.13 -18.60
CA ALA A 68 -30.25 -3.88 -19.69
C ALA A 68 -29.20 -4.58 -20.57
N LEU A 69 -28.11 -3.89 -20.92
CA LEU A 69 -27.00 -4.49 -21.68
C LEU A 69 -26.37 -5.66 -20.92
N VAL A 70 -26.06 -5.46 -19.63
CA VAL A 70 -25.44 -6.49 -18.78
C VAL A 70 -26.32 -7.73 -18.72
N ASN A 71 -27.61 -7.59 -18.39
CA ASN A 71 -28.56 -8.70 -18.30
C ASN A 71 -28.65 -9.46 -19.63
N ASN A 72 -28.76 -8.75 -20.75
CA ASN A 72 -28.82 -9.36 -22.08
C ASN A 72 -27.56 -10.18 -22.42
N VAL A 73 -26.38 -9.69 -22.01
CA VAL A 73 -25.11 -10.38 -22.27
C VAL A 73 -24.97 -11.60 -21.38
N LEU A 74 -25.27 -11.48 -20.08
CA LEU A 74 -25.17 -12.58 -19.12
C LEU A 74 -26.21 -13.67 -19.39
N GLU A 75 -27.38 -13.33 -19.91
CA GLU A 75 -28.37 -14.31 -20.38
C GLU A 75 -27.79 -15.24 -21.47
N ARG A 76 -27.01 -14.69 -22.41
CA ARG A 76 -26.35 -15.46 -23.47
C ARG A 76 -25.19 -16.32 -22.99
N THR A 77 -24.79 -16.18 -21.72
CA THR A 77 -23.72 -16.99 -21.12
C THR A 77 -24.24 -18.23 -20.40
N LYS A 78 -25.56 -18.37 -20.26
CA LYS A 78 -26.21 -19.48 -19.55
C LYS A 78 -25.83 -20.83 -20.16
N GLY A 79 -25.30 -21.72 -19.31
CA GLY A 79 -24.91 -23.08 -19.68
C GLY A 79 -23.50 -23.20 -20.26
N GLU A 80 -22.81 -22.09 -20.49
CA GLU A 80 -21.46 -22.02 -21.05
C GLU A 80 -20.49 -21.23 -20.15
N GLU A 81 -20.86 -20.97 -18.89
CA GLU A 81 -20.15 -20.07 -17.99
C GLU A 81 -18.68 -20.49 -17.81
N LEU A 82 -18.42 -21.77 -17.53
CA LEU A 82 -17.06 -22.31 -17.38
C LEU A 82 -16.20 -22.10 -18.62
N ASN A 83 -16.78 -22.32 -19.79
CA ASN A 83 -16.10 -22.11 -21.07
C ASN A 83 -15.85 -20.62 -21.34
N ILE A 84 -16.76 -19.74 -20.93
CA ILE A 84 -16.60 -18.29 -21.13
C ILE A 84 -15.56 -17.70 -20.17
N VAL A 85 -15.57 -18.08 -18.89
CA VAL A 85 -14.61 -17.55 -17.90
C VAL A 85 -13.19 -18.06 -18.12
N GLY A 86 -13.04 -19.26 -18.71
CA GLY A 86 -11.74 -19.82 -19.10
C GLY A 86 -11.15 -19.22 -20.39
N ASN A 87 -11.92 -18.38 -21.10
CA ASN A 87 -11.49 -17.76 -22.36
C ASN A 87 -10.89 -16.38 -22.10
N GLN A 88 -9.79 -16.05 -22.79
CA GLN A 88 -9.11 -14.75 -22.63
C GLN A 88 -10.00 -13.51 -22.87
N LEU A 89 -10.93 -13.56 -23.83
CA LEU A 89 -11.86 -12.46 -24.10
C LEU A 89 -13.04 -12.52 -23.12
N GLY A 90 -13.61 -13.72 -22.96
CA GLY A 90 -14.77 -13.97 -22.10
C GLY A 90 -14.51 -13.56 -20.66
N CYS A 91 -13.40 -14.00 -20.07
CA CYS A 91 -13.02 -13.62 -18.69
C CYS A 91 -12.96 -12.11 -18.53
N ARG A 92 -12.42 -11.38 -19.51
CA ARG A 92 -12.29 -9.93 -19.40
C ARG A 92 -13.63 -9.22 -19.50
N LEU A 93 -14.54 -9.74 -20.31
CA LEU A 93 -15.89 -9.20 -20.43
C LEU A 93 -16.69 -9.48 -19.15
N ILE A 94 -16.69 -10.72 -18.66
CA ILE A 94 -17.42 -11.10 -17.44
C ILE A 94 -16.90 -10.34 -16.21
N GLU A 95 -15.58 -10.16 -16.07
CA GLU A 95 -14.96 -9.32 -15.02
C GLU A 95 -15.53 -7.89 -15.00
N LEU A 96 -15.84 -7.32 -16.18
CA LEU A 96 -16.39 -5.97 -16.31
C LEU A 96 -17.90 -5.92 -16.03
N LEU A 97 -18.63 -7.00 -16.31
CA LEU A 97 -20.09 -7.04 -16.21
C LEU A 97 -20.60 -7.46 -14.83
N LEU A 98 -19.88 -8.36 -14.15
CA LEU A 98 -20.28 -8.90 -12.84
C LEU A 98 -20.64 -7.85 -11.78
N PRO A 99 -19.95 -6.68 -11.66
CA PRO A 99 -20.36 -5.65 -10.72
C PRO A 99 -21.79 -5.12 -10.91
N TYR A 100 -22.31 -5.20 -12.14
CA TYR A 100 -23.63 -4.71 -12.53
C TYR A 100 -24.66 -5.83 -12.73
N ALA A 101 -24.28 -7.09 -12.53
CA ALA A 101 -25.12 -8.25 -12.76
C ALA A 101 -26.36 -8.26 -11.85
N SER A 102 -27.43 -8.91 -12.29
CA SER A 102 -28.57 -9.18 -11.41
C SER A 102 -28.18 -10.13 -10.27
N PRO A 103 -28.99 -10.22 -9.19
CA PRO A 103 -28.81 -11.25 -8.15
C PRO A 103 -28.71 -12.66 -8.71
N GLU A 104 -29.62 -13.02 -9.62
CA GLU A 104 -29.76 -14.36 -10.21
C GLU A 104 -28.57 -14.71 -11.09
N ASP A 105 -28.06 -13.75 -11.87
CA ASP A 105 -26.86 -13.93 -12.66
C ASP A 105 -25.64 -14.16 -11.77
N LEU A 106 -25.44 -13.32 -10.73
CA LEU A 106 -24.31 -13.49 -9.83
C LEU A 106 -24.35 -14.86 -9.13
N GLU A 107 -25.51 -15.25 -8.62
CA GLU A 107 -25.74 -16.55 -7.97
C GLU A 107 -25.45 -17.72 -8.90
N ARG A 108 -25.90 -17.66 -10.16
CA ARG A 108 -25.57 -18.69 -11.16
C ARG A 108 -24.06 -18.86 -11.36
N TYR A 109 -23.31 -17.76 -11.44
CA TYR A 109 -21.84 -17.83 -11.53
C TYR A 109 -21.23 -18.38 -10.23
N MET A 110 -21.75 -17.98 -9.06
CA MET A 110 -21.32 -18.50 -7.75
C MET A 110 -21.48 -20.02 -7.67
N ASP A 111 -22.62 -20.54 -8.11
CA ASP A 111 -22.92 -21.97 -8.09
C ASP A 111 -22.10 -22.75 -9.11
N THR A 112 -21.93 -22.21 -10.31
CA THR A 112 -21.21 -22.89 -11.40
C THR A 112 -19.70 -23.00 -11.10
N LEU A 113 -19.10 -21.99 -10.47
CA LEU A 113 -17.66 -21.95 -10.20
C LEU A 113 -17.27 -22.50 -8.82
N SER A 114 -18.22 -22.58 -7.89
CA SER A 114 -18.05 -23.11 -6.53
C SER A 114 -17.43 -24.52 -6.41
N PRO A 115 -17.70 -25.48 -7.32
CA PRO A 115 -17.13 -26.82 -7.22
C PRO A 115 -15.60 -26.84 -7.42
N ASP A 116 -15.08 -25.99 -8.31
CA ASP A 116 -13.69 -26.03 -8.79
C ASP A 116 -12.82 -24.86 -8.31
N LEU A 117 -13.28 -24.09 -7.31
CA LEU A 117 -12.62 -22.87 -6.82
C LEU A 117 -11.10 -23.01 -6.67
N ARG A 118 -10.60 -24.11 -6.09
CA ARG A 118 -9.16 -24.31 -5.88
C ARG A 118 -8.36 -24.30 -7.18
N ARG A 119 -8.87 -24.95 -8.23
CA ARG A 119 -8.26 -24.95 -9.56
C ARG A 119 -8.39 -23.57 -10.20
N LEU A 120 -9.58 -22.99 -10.12
CA LEU A 120 -9.91 -21.73 -10.79
C LEU A 120 -9.15 -20.52 -10.21
N CYS A 121 -8.85 -20.49 -8.91
CA CYS A 121 -8.04 -19.45 -8.28
C CYS A 121 -6.57 -19.45 -8.75
N SER A 122 -6.10 -20.54 -9.35
CA SER A 122 -4.70 -20.67 -9.82
C SER A 122 -4.56 -20.44 -11.33
N ASP A 123 -5.66 -20.23 -12.05
CA ASP A 123 -5.68 -20.04 -13.50
C ASP A 123 -5.52 -18.56 -13.89
N ASN A 124 -4.92 -18.31 -15.05
CA ASN A 124 -4.58 -16.95 -15.52
C ASN A 124 -5.80 -16.10 -15.93
N PHE A 125 -6.96 -16.71 -16.14
CA PHE A 125 -8.18 -16.04 -16.55
C PHE A 125 -9.23 -16.10 -15.44
N THR A 126 -9.50 -17.30 -14.91
CA THR A 126 -10.60 -17.47 -13.96
C THR A 126 -10.32 -16.89 -12.59
N SER A 127 -9.04 -16.76 -12.18
CA SER A 127 -8.68 -16.12 -10.90
C SER A 127 -9.21 -14.68 -10.80
N HIS A 128 -9.19 -13.92 -11.88
CA HIS A 128 -9.74 -12.56 -11.95
C HIS A 128 -11.27 -12.53 -11.83
N ILE A 129 -11.93 -13.58 -12.34
CA ILE A 129 -13.37 -13.75 -12.17
C ILE A 129 -13.71 -14.06 -10.72
N ILE A 130 -13.00 -15.01 -10.09
CA ILE A 130 -13.22 -15.34 -8.67
C ILE A 130 -12.93 -14.11 -7.79
N GLU A 131 -11.87 -13.35 -8.07
CA GLU A 131 -11.56 -12.10 -7.35
C GLU A 131 -12.71 -11.08 -7.50
N THR A 132 -13.24 -10.92 -8.71
CA THR A 132 -14.36 -10.00 -8.96
C THR A 132 -15.64 -10.47 -8.30
N MET A 133 -15.97 -11.75 -8.36
CA MET A 133 -17.11 -12.32 -7.67
C MET A 133 -16.99 -12.13 -6.17
N LEU A 134 -15.84 -12.46 -5.58
CA LEU A 134 -15.59 -12.25 -4.15
C LEU A 134 -15.77 -10.78 -3.75
N ARG A 135 -15.23 -9.84 -4.53
CA ARG A 135 -15.39 -8.40 -4.29
C ARG A 135 -16.85 -7.98 -4.32
N VAL A 136 -17.59 -8.39 -5.35
CA VAL A 136 -19.00 -8.03 -5.54
C VAL A 136 -19.87 -8.68 -4.46
N SER A 137 -19.65 -9.96 -4.14
CA SER A 137 -20.36 -10.65 -3.06
C SER A 137 -20.08 -10.01 -1.70
N CYS A 138 -18.82 -9.68 -1.38
CA CYS A 138 -18.48 -8.94 -0.16
C CYS A 138 -19.19 -7.58 -0.08
N GLU A 139 -19.23 -6.84 -1.19
CA GLU A 139 -19.89 -5.54 -1.25
C GLU A 139 -21.40 -5.66 -1.02
N ARG A 140 -22.07 -6.55 -1.76
CA ARG A 140 -23.53 -6.76 -1.61
C ARG A 140 -23.91 -7.33 -0.24
N ALA A 141 -23.06 -8.17 0.34
CA ALA A 141 -23.27 -8.71 1.68
C ALA A 141 -23.12 -7.66 2.80
N THR A 142 -22.36 -6.58 2.57
CA THR A 142 -22.01 -5.60 3.62
C THR A 142 -22.53 -4.19 3.38
N GLU A 143 -23.18 -3.93 2.23
CA GLU A 143 -23.72 -2.61 1.87
C GLU A 143 -24.67 -2.06 2.94
N HIS A 144 -25.64 -2.88 3.37
CA HIS A 144 -26.62 -2.50 4.40
C HIS A 144 -25.96 -2.16 5.75
N LEU A 145 -24.80 -2.75 6.06
CA LEU A 145 -24.05 -2.46 7.29
C LEU A 145 -23.40 -1.08 7.25
N GLN A 146 -23.01 -0.59 6.07
CA GLN A 146 -22.39 0.73 5.95
C GLN A 146 -23.40 1.85 6.15
N ILE A 147 -24.64 1.63 5.74
CA ILE A 147 -25.72 2.63 5.85
C ILE A 147 -26.19 2.73 7.29
N LEU A 148 -26.25 1.61 8.01
CA LEU A 148 -26.64 1.57 9.43
C LEU A 148 -25.67 2.38 10.32
N ASP A 149 -24.40 2.44 9.96
CA ASP A 149 -23.39 3.21 10.71
C ASP A 149 -23.52 4.73 10.53
N GLN A 150 -24.11 5.18 9.41
CA GLN A 150 -24.32 6.61 9.13
C GLN A 150 -25.58 7.18 9.79
N LEU A 151 -26.44 6.32 10.35
CA LEU A 151 -27.71 6.69 10.96
C LEU A 151 -27.58 6.62 12.48
N ASP A 152 -27.26 7.76 13.10
CA ASP A 152 -27.18 7.98 14.55
C ASP A 152 -28.32 7.29 15.35
N ASP A 153 -28.00 6.98 16.61
CA ASP A 153 -28.65 6.08 17.60
C ASP A 153 -30.13 6.34 17.97
N GLU A 154 -30.98 6.98 17.15
CA GLU A 154 -32.34 7.40 17.57
C GLU A 154 -33.54 6.56 17.06
N VAL A 155 -33.38 5.39 16.42
CA VAL A 155 -34.55 4.59 15.94
C VAL A 155 -34.38 3.06 16.13
N PRO A 156 -35.42 2.29 16.53
CA PRO A 156 -35.29 0.87 16.91
C PRO A 156 -34.81 -0.09 15.80
N LYS A 157 -33.88 -0.99 16.18
CA LYS A 157 -33.12 -1.92 15.31
C LYS A 157 -33.95 -2.89 14.43
N LYS A 158 -35.18 -3.27 14.83
CA LYS A 158 -35.97 -4.30 14.14
C LYS A 158 -36.79 -3.81 12.95
N LYS A 159 -37.11 -2.51 12.85
CA LYS A 159 -37.82 -1.93 11.70
C LYS A 159 -36.89 -1.38 10.61
N ARG A 160 -35.58 -1.21 10.89
CA ARG A 160 -34.58 -0.63 9.96
C ARG A 160 -34.12 -1.59 8.84
N LYS A 161 -34.07 -2.92 9.04
CA LYS A 161 -33.42 -3.84 8.07
C LYS A 161 -34.08 -3.90 6.68
N LYS A 162 -35.41 -3.81 6.58
CA LYS A 162 -36.14 -4.16 5.35
C LYS A 162 -36.22 -3.04 4.31
N ASP A 163 -36.12 -1.77 4.72
CA ASP A 163 -36.23 -0.59 3.84
C ASP A 163 -34.86 -0.01 3.39
N LEU A 164 -33.75 -0.53 3.93
CA LEU A 164 -32.41 0.04 3.74
C LEU A 164 -31.51 -0.79 2.79
N SER A 165 -31.88 -2.04 2.50
CA SER A 165 -31.11 -2.91 1.61
C SER A 165 -31.63 -2.82 0.17
N LYS A 166 -30.72 -2.61 -0.78
CA LYS A 166 -31.01 -2.72 -2.22
C LYS A 166 -31.37 -4.15 -2.64
N TYR A 167 -30.91 -5.15 -1.89
CA TYR A 167 -31.02 -6.57 -2.21
C TYR A 167 -31.92 -7.30 -1.22
N THR A 168 -32.50 -8.43 -1.66
CA THR A 168 -33.30 -9.30 -0.81
C THR A 168 -32.43 -9.95 0.28
N ASP A 169 -33.05 -10.36 1.39
CA ASP A 169 -32.36 -11.04 2.49
C ASP A 169 -31.75 -12.37 2.03
N GLU A 170 -32.41 -13.07 1.09
CA GLU A 170 -31.90 -14.30 0.49
C GLU A 170 -30.61 -14.04 -0.32
N HIS A 171 -30.58 -12.98 -1.14
CA HIS A 171 -29.38 -12.64 -1.93
C HIS A 171 -28.21 -12.21 -1.06
N ILE A 172 -28.48 -11.43 -0.01
CA ILE A 172 -27.46 -11.02 0.98
C ILE A 172 -26.85 -12.27 1.63
N THR A 173 -27.70 -13.24 2.01
CA THR A 173 -27.28 -14.50 2.62
C THR A 173 -26.42 -15.31 1.65
N SER A 174 -26.85 -15.46 0.39
CA SER A 174 -26.07 -16.16 -0.65
C SER A 174 -24.69 -15.52 -0.88
N CYS A 175 -24.61 -14.19 -0.95
CA CYS A 175 -23.34 -13.48 -1.06
C CYS A 175 -22.44 -13.66 0.17
N HIS A 176 -23.02 -13.68 1.36
CA HIS A 176 -22.32 -13.94 2.60
C HIS A 176 -21.76 -15.37 2.64
N GLU A 177 -22.58 -16.37 2.35
CA GLU A 177 -22.18 -17.77 2.29
C GLU A 177 -21.10 -18.03 1.23
N PHE A 178 -21.23 -17.44 0.04
CA PHE A 178 -20.20 -17.54 -0.98
C PHE A 178 -18.87 -16.94 -0.52
N THR A 179 -18.92 -15.80 0.18
CA THR A 179 -17.73 -15.20 0.77
C THR A 179 -17.07 -16.20 1.72
N LEU A 180 -17.81 -16.78 2.67
CA LEU A 180 -17.30 -17.80 3.60
C LEU A 180 -16.75 -19.05 2.88
N LYS A 181 -17.45 -19.55 1.86
CA LYS A 181 -17.08 -20.75 1.09
C LYS A 181 -15.77 -20.59 0.30
N ILE A 182 -15.53 -19.39 -0.24
CA ILE A 182 -14.22 -19.04 -0.84
C ILE A 182 -13.11 -19.13 0.20
N TRP A 183 -13.38 -19.10 1.51
CA TRP A 183 -12.34 -19.28 2.53
C TRP A 183 -12.15 -20.74 2.93
N GLU A 184 -13.21 -21.53 2.95
CA GLU A 184 -13.14 -22.95 3.31
C GLU A 184 -12.35 -23.78 2.29
N LYS A 185 -12.39 -23.41 1.00
CA LYS A 185 -11.92 -24.28 -0.10
C LYS A 185 -10.48 -24.04 -0.64
N PRO A 186 -9.91 -22.83 -0.70
CA PRO A 186 -8.57 -22.61 -1.22
C PRO A 186 -7.52 -22.48 -0.11
N LYS A 187 -6.51 -23.36 -0.18
CA LYS A 187 -5.23 -23.24 0.55
C LYS A 187 -4.28 -22.20 -0.07
N VAL A 188 -4.77 -21.23 -0.86
CA VAL A 188 -3.96 -20.25 -1.61
C VAL A 188 -4.67 -18.90 -1.70
N ASN A 189 -3.88 -17.84 -1.56
CA ASN A 189 -4.25 -16.44 -1.35
C ASN A 189 -5.09 -15.82 -2.47
N MET A 190 -6.08 -15.00 -2.07
CA MET A 190 -6.98 -14.27 -2.97
C MET A 190 -7.00 -12.74 -2.75
N PHE A 191 -6.09 -12.18 -1.95
CA PHE A 191 -6.06 -10.74 -1.68
C PHE A 191 -4.82 -10.10 -2.27
N VAL A 192 -4.99 -9.51 -3.46
CA VAL A 192 -4.11 -8.46 -3.96
C VAL A 192 -4.99 -7.26 -4.25
N GLU A 193 -5.21 -6.42 -3.24
CA GLU A 193 -5.68 -5.08 -3.51
C GLU A 193 -4.48 -4.25 -4.00
N LYS A 194 -4.62 -3.63 -5.19
CA LYS A 194 -3.84 -2.44 -5.49
C LYS A 194 -4.52 -1.27 -4.80
N VAL A 195 -4.18 -1.08 -3.52
CA VAL A 195 -4.43 0.18 -2.84
C VAL A 195 -3.76 1.29 -3.66
N GLY A 196 -4.47 2.41 -3.77
CA GLY A 196 -4.24 3.47 -4.75
C GLY A 196 -2.80 3.95 -4.92
N ASN A 197 -2.57 4.51 -6.11
CA ASN A 197 -1.42 5.30 -6.54
C ASN A 197 -0.07 4.96 -5.85
N PRO A 198 0.86 4.22 -6.49
CA PRO A 198 2.16 3.82 -5.90
C PRO A 198 3.09 4.98 -5.51
N SER A 199 2.64 6.24 -5.67
CA SER A 199 3.36 7.45 -5.30
C SER A 199 2.97 8.01 -3.93
N ILE A 200 1.88 7.53 -3.30
CA ILE A 200 1.47 8.00 -1.96
C ILE A 200 1.72 6.87 -0.95
N PRO A 201 2.65 7.04 -0.02
CA PRO A 201 2.88 6.07 1.04
C PRO A 201 1.60 5.81 1.88
N PRO A 202 1.35 4.56 2.35
CA PRO A 202 0.13 4.19 3.07
C PRO A 202 -0.21 5.07 4.29
N HIS A 203 0.80 5.59 4.98
CA HIS A 203 0.65 6.45 6.15
C HIS A 203 0.05 7.85 5.87
N ALA A 204 0.05 8.31 4.62
CA ALA A 204 -0.53 9.59 4.21
C ALA A 204 -1.95 9.43 3.61
N THR A 205 -2.43 8.19 3.46
CA THR A 205 -3.78 7.92 2.96
C THR A 205 -4.69 7.66 4.15
N GLU A 206 -5.68 8.51 4.36
CA GLU A 206 -6.74 8.25 5.33
C GLU A 206 -7.53 7.01 4.88
N MET A 207 -7.26 5.87 5.52
CA MET A 207 -7.95 4.62 5.20
C MET A 207 -9.34 4.63 5.86
N LYS A 208 -10.40 4.73 5.05
CA LYS A 208 -11.78 4.53 5.49
C LYS A 208 -12.09 3.03 5.55
N TYR A 209 -12.24 2.51 6.76
CA TYR A 209 -12.60 1.11 6.98
C TYR A 209 -14.11 0.90 6.85
N LYS A 210 -14.50 -0.16 6.15
CA LYS A 210 -15.90 -0.61 6.08
C LYS A 210 -16.23 -1.48 7.29
N PHE A 211 -17.49 -1.43 7.73
CA PHE A 211 -18.02 -2.35 8.74
C PHE A 211 -18.20 -3.73 8.13
N VAL A 212 -17.71 -4.76 8.81
CA VAL A 212 -17.81 -6.14 8.35
C VAL A 212 -18.35 -7.04 9.47
N PRO A 213 -19.04 -8.14 9.12
CA PRO A 213 -19.46 -9.15 10.08
C PRO A 213 -18.29 -9.71 10.90
N ASP A 214 -18.57 -10.16 12.13
CA ASP A 214 -17.54 -10.71 13.02
C ASP A 214 -16.97 -12.03 12.48
N GLU A 215 -17.76 -12.80 11.74
CA GLU A 215 -17.34 -14.00 11.02
C GLU A 215 -16.18 -13.73 10.05
N TYR A 216 -16.18 -12.55 9.40
CA TYR A 216 -15.09 -12.17 8.50
C TYR A 216 -13.81 -11.84 9.27
N LYS A 217 -13.93 -11.33 10.50
CA LYS A 217 -12.78 -11.11 11.38
C LYS A 217 -12.21 -12.44 11.87
N GLU A 218 -13.05 -13.42 12.17
CA GLU A 218 -12.61 -14.76 12.54
C GLU A 218 -11.85 -15.47 11.41
N ILE A 219 -12.29 -15.31 10.15
CA ILE A 219 -11.55 -15.80 8.98
C ILE A 219 -10.11 -15.26 8.94
N VAL A 220 -9.94 -13.94 9.15
CA VAL A 220 -8.62 -13.31 9.17
C VAL A 220 -7.76 -13.89 10.29
N LYS A 221 -8.34 -14.13 11.47
CA LYS A 221 -7.63 -14.74 12.61
C LYS A 221 -7.23 -16.19 12.31
N GLU A 222 -8.14 -17.01 11.79
CA GLU A 222 -7.86 -18.40 11.42
C GLU A 222 -6.75 -18.47 10.36
N PHE A 223 -6.85 -17.63 9.32
CA PHE A 223 -5.85 -17.56 8.26
C PHE A 223 -4.47 -17.18 8.81
N ALA A 224 -4.40 -16.16 9.67
CA ALA A 224 -3.15 -15.75 10.30
C ALA A 224 -2.55 -16.86 11.16
N ASN A 225 -3.36 -17.56 11.96
CA ASN A 225 -2.92 -18.68 12.80
C ASN A 225 -2.41 -19.86 11.95
N ARG A 226 -3.14 -20.23 10.89
CA ARG A 226 -2.75 -21.30 9.97
C ARG A 226 -1.47 -21.00 9.21
N LEU A 227 -1.36 -19.79 8.66
CA LEU A 227 -0.17 -19.37 7.92
C LEU A 227 1.04 -19.29 8.85
N SER A 228 0.85 -18.77 10.07
CA SER A 228 1.90 -18.77 11.09
C SER A 228 2.36 -20.20 11.37
N ALA A 229 1.45 -21.16 11.53
CA ALA A 229 1.81 -22.56 11.83
C ALA A 229 2.62 -23.28 10.72
N TRP A 230 2.86 -22.66 9.55
CA TRP A 230 3.65 -23.28 8.49
C TRP A 230 5.12 -23.49 8.89
N PRO A 231 5.71 -24.66 8.62
CA PRO A 231 7.12 -24.92 8.90
C PRO A 231 8.08 -23.98 8.17
N GLN A 232 7.71 -23.55 6.95
CA GLN A 232 8.49 -22.63 6.13
C GLN A 232 8.14 -21.16 6.37
N PHE A 233 7.47 -20.82 7.49
CA PHE A 233 7.08 -19.44 7.80
C PHE A 233 8.28 -18.49 7.73
N LYS A 234 9.44 -18.93 8.22
CA LYS A 234 10.70 -18.17 8.19
C LYS A 234 11.17 -17.71 6.79
N ASP A 235 10.79 -18.46 5.75
CA ASP A 235 11.22 -18.22 4.36
C ASP A 235 10.22 -17.30 3.60
N LEU A 236 9.00 -17.15 4.10
CA LEU A 236 7.93 -16.39 3.45
C LEU A 236 8.28 -14.90 3.24
N PRO A 237 8.97 -14.19 4.16
CA PRO A 237 9.34 -12.79 3.95
C PRO A 237 10.24 -12.55 2.73
N TYR A 238 10.99 -13.56 2.30
CA TYR A 238 12.06 -13.42 1.31
C TYR A 238 11.62 -13.66 -0.15
N LYS A 239 10.33 -13.96 -0.39
CA LYS A 239 9.76 -14.06 -1.74
C LYS A 239 8.72 -12.97 -1.95
N ASN A 240 8.73 -12.36 -3.13
CA ASN A 240 7.85 -11.24 -3.49
C ASN A 240 6.37 -11.49 -3.18
N ILE A 241 5.83 -12.64 -3.62
CA ILE A 241 4.40 -12.95 -3.50
C ILE A 241 4.01 -13.20 -2.04
N THR A 242 4.81 -13.96 -1.30
CA THR A 242 4.50 -14.33 0.09
C THR A 242 4.77 -13.17 1.05
N SER A 243 5.75 -12.31 0.78
CA SER A 243 5.92 -11.06 1.51
C SER A 243 4.73 -10.13 1.30
N ALA A 244 4.27 -9.94 0.06
CA ALA A 244 3.10 -9.11 -0.24
C ALA A 244 1.84 -9.63 0.49
N LEU A 245 1.65 -10.95 0.52
CA LEU A 245 0.60 -11.57 1.33
C LEU A 245 0.72 -11.21 2.81
N LEU A 246 1.91 -11.38 3.40
CA LEU A 246 2.14 -11.11 4.82
C LEU A 246 1.93 -9.63 5.16
N GLN A 247 2.23 -8.71 4.23
CA GLN A 247 1.94 -7.28 4.38
C GLN A 247 0.43 -7.04 4.47
N VAL A 248 -0.34 -7.58 3.53
CA VAL A 248 -1.81 -7.49 3.54
C VAL A 248 -2.39 -8.11 4.81
N LEU A 249 -1.85 -9.27 5.23
CA LEU A 249 -2.26 -9.93 6.46
C LEU A 249 -2.00 -9.06 7.69
N LEU A 250 -0.82 -8.43 7.80
CA LEU A 250 -0.51 -7.53 8.91
C LEU A 250 -1.47 -6.34 8.97
N TYR A 251 -1.80 -5.74 7.82
CA TYR A 251 -2.76 -4.64 7.75
C TYR A 251 -4.18 -5.07 8.16
N ALA A 252 -4.60 -6.28 7.77
CA ALA A 252 -5.89 -6.84 8.16
C ALA A 252 -5.93 -7.15 9.67
N VAL A 253 -4.93 -7.88 10.17
CA VAL A 253 -4.89 -8.34 11.58
C VAL A 253 -4.78 -7.17 12.57
N LYS A 254 -4.13 -6.06 12.19
CA LYS A 254 -4.07 -4.82 13.01
C LYS A 254 -5.46 -4.37 13.46
N ASN A 255 -6.45 -4.51 12.57
CA ASN A 255 -7.82 -4.03 12.77
C ASN A 255 -8.74 -5.10 13.36
N THR A 256 -8.35 -6.38 13.36
CA THR A 256 -9.16 -7.48 13.89
C THR A 256 -8.70 -7.94 15.28
N ASP A 257 -7.38 -8.12 15.48
CA ASP A 257 -6.81 -8.62 16.73
C ASP A 257 -5.41 -8.05 17.02
N LYS A 258 -5.37 -7.17 18.02
CA LYS A 258 -4.14 -6.49 18.48
C LYS A 258 -3.12 -7.46 19.09
N ASN A 259 -3.56 -8.54 19.73
CA ASN A 259 -2.67 -9.54 20.33
C ASN A 259 -2.07 -10.44 19.24
N LEU A 260 -2.90 -10.89 18.30
CA LEU A 260 -2.42 -11.69 17.16
C LEU A 260 -1.43 -10.91 16.30
N THR A 261 -1.69 -9.61 16.05
CA THR A 261 -0.74 -8.70 15.38
C THR A 261 0.62 -8.73 16.06
N LYS A 262 0.64 -8.58 17.39
CA LYS A 262 1.87 -8.60 18.19
C LYS A 262 2.58 -9.96 18.12
N THR A 263 1.83 -11.06 18.19
CA THR A 263 2.39 -12.42 18.10
C THR A 263 3.03 -12.67 16.74
N LEU A 264 2.34 -12.29 15.65
CA LEU A 264 2.83 -12.44 14.28
C LEU A 264 4.12 -11.65 14.04
N ILE A 265 4.16 -10.38 14.48
CA ILE A 265 5.35 -9.53 14.33
C ILE A 265 6.52 -10.07 15.15
N LYS A 266 6.27 -10.50 16.40
CA LYS A 266 7.32 -11.12 17.22
C LYS A 266 7.92 -12.35 16.56
N ARG A 267 7.08 -13.18 15.93
CA ARG A 267 7.53 -14.36 15.22
C ARG A 267 8.36 -14.00 13.99
N LEU A 268 7.89 -13.07 13.16
CA LEU A 268 8.66 -12.53 12.04
C LEU A 268 10.01 -11.97 12.51
N LEU A 269 10.03 -11.27 13.64
CA LEU A 269 11.25 -10.70 14.20
C LEU A 269 12.26 -11.79 14.62
N ASN A 270 11.79 -12.82 15.33
CA ASN A 270 12.62 -13.87 15.89
C ASN A 270 13.03 -14.96 14.88
N GLU A 271 12.23 -15.23 13.85
CA GLU A 271 12.51 -16.31 12.87
C GLU A 271 13.05 -15.78 11.55
N SER A 272 12.78 -14.52 11.20
CA SER A 272 13.10 -13.99 9.87
C SER A 272 13.92 -12.72 9.92
N PHE A 273 13.47 -11.66 10.59
CA PHE A 273 14.05 -10.33 10.37
C PHE A 273 15.44 -10.15 10.98
N ALA A 274 15.55 -10.53 12.25
CA ALA A 274 16.79 -10.48 13.00
C ALA A 274 16.78 -11.67 13.97
N PRO A 275 16.99 -12.91 13.49
CA PRO A 275 16.91 -14.11 14.32
C PRO A 275 17.86 -14.10 15.53
N ASP A 276 17.54 -14.86 16.59
CA ASP A 276 18.36 -14.88 17.83
C ASP A 276 19.76 -15.48 17.60
N ASP A 277 19.91 -16.35 16.60
CA ASP A 277 21.17 -16.95 16.16
C ASP A 277 22.01 -16.02 15.26
N TRP A 278 21.45 -14.88 14.84
CA TRP A 278 22.19 -13.88 14.12
C TRP A 278 22.95 -12.97 15.08
N VAL A 279 24.28 -13.03 15.03
CA VAL A 279 25.17 -12.19 15.84
C VAL A 279 25.66 -11.03 14.97
N PRO A 280 25.46 -9.76 15.39
CA PRO A 280 26.15 -8.62 14.81
C PRO A 280 27.65 -8.89 14.81
N THR A 281 28.31 -8.80 13.65
CA THR A 281 29.78 -8.77 13.65
C THR A 281 30.20 -7.38 14.12
N THR A 282 30.09 -7.10 15.41
CA THR A 282 30.70 -5.94 16.06
C THR A 282 32.06 -6.40 16.59
N GLY A 283 33.13 -5.79 16.08
CA GLY A 283 34.50 -6.12 16.46
C GLY A 283 34.71 -6.11 17.97
N ASP A 284 35.53 -7.05 18.41
CA ASP A 284 35.79 -7.43 19.80
C ASP A 284 36.12 -6.25 20.73
N ASP A 285 35.45 -6.22 21.88
CA ASP A 285 35.98 -5.64 23.09
C ASP A 285 37.08 -6.56 23.65
N GLU A 286 38.24 -5.96 23.93
CA GLU A 286 39.30 -6.42 24.83
C GLU A 286 40.10 -7.70 24.48
N LYS A 287 41.26 -7.50 23.84
CA LYS A 287 42.56 -7.78 24.48
C LYS A 287 43.70 -7.09 23.74
N LYS A 288 44.29 -6.08 24.38
CA LYS A 288 45.68 -5.69 24.11
C LYS A 288 46.55 -6.91 24.40
N ASP A 289 47.22 -7.44 23.40
CA ASP A 289 48.58 -7.95 23.57
C ASP A 289 49.36 -7.82 22.25
N LYS A 290 50.59 -7.34 22.45
CA LYS A 290 51.60 -6.86 21.50
C LYS A 290 51.82 -7.73 20.26
N ILE A 291 51.98 -7.10 19.09
CA ILE A 291 52.93 -7.53 18.07
C ILE A 291 53.64 -6.29 17.49
N ASP A 292 54.96 -6.35 17.56
CA ASP A 292 55.93 -5.41 17.01
C ASP A 292 56.32 -5.83 15.58
N VAL A 293 56.57 -4.79 14.75
CA VAL A 293 57.50 -4.71 13.59
C VAL A 293 57.05 -5.19 12.19
N ASP A 294 57.05 -4.18 11.30
CA ASP A 294 57.26 -4.12 9.85
C ASP A 294 56.39 -4.94 8.88
N SER A 295 55.52 -4.21 8.17
CA SER A 295 55.39 -4.23 6.71
C SER A 295 54.49 -3.07 6.27
N GLU A 296 55.10 -1.99 5.77
CA GLU A 296 54.39 -0.98 4.99
C GLU A 296 54.06 -1.57 3.62
N GLU A 297 52.77 -1.69 3.27
CA GLU A 297 52.25 -1.39 1.93
C GLU A 297 50.71 -1.41 1.88
N SER A 298 50.14 -0.33 1.34
CA SER A 298 48.73 -0.16 0.89
C SER A 298 47.60 -0.24 1.95
N LYS A 299 47.40 0.86 2.69
CA LYS A 299 46.14 1.12 3.41
C LYS A 299 45.07 1.66 2.46
N GLU A 300 44.32 0.77 1.80
CA GLU A 300 42.94 1.09 1.41
C GLU A 300 42.06 1.02 2.67
N GLU A 301 41.40 2.13 3.01
CA GLU A 301 40.47 2.23 4.14
C GLU A 301 39.26 1.30 3.97
N LYS A 302 39.38 0.03 4.39
CA LYS A 302 38.22 -0.82 4.69
C LYS A 302 37.59 -0.34 6.01
N LYS A 303 36.73 0.67 5.94
CA LYS A 303 35.90 1.10 7.08
C LYS A 303 34.84 0.02 7.37
N ASN A 304 34.94 -0.58 8.55
CA ASN A 304 33.99 -1.47 9.23
C ASN A 304 32.53 -1.41 8.72
N GLU A 305 32.12 -2.32 7.83
CA GLU A 305 30.71 -2.66 7.63
C GLU A 305 30.37 -3.83 8.57
N GLY A 306 29.72 -3.54 9.70
CA GLY A 306 29.08 -4.59 10.50
C GLY A 306 28.01 -5.30 9.66
N SER A 307 27.96 -6.64 9.71
CA SER A 307 26.97 -7.44 8.99
C SER A 307 25.56 -6.93 9.29
N LEU A 308 24.73 -6.67 8.27
CA LEU A 308 23.33 -6.24 8.43
C LEU A 308 22.41 -7.41 8.81
N PRO A 309 21.29 -7.17 9.51
CA PRO A 309 20.28 -8.21 9.71
C PRO A 309 19.76 -8.79 8.39
N PRO A 310 19.39 -10.08 8.35
CA PRO A 310 18.93 -10.76 7.14
C PRO A 310 17.78 -10.04 6.43
N VAL A 311 16.89 -9.36 7.17
CA VAL A 311 15.79 -8.57 6.60
C VAL A 311 16.23 -7.56 5.55
N PHE A 312 17.43 -6.98 5.70
CA PHE A 312 17.93 -5.91 4.83
C PHE A 312 18.61 -6.43 3.57
N GLU A 313 18.79 -7.75 3.43
CA GLU A 313 19.39 -8.37 2.25
C GLU A 313 18.37 -8.51 1.10
N ASN A 314 17.06 -8.46 1.39
CA ASN A 314 16.02 -8.72 0.42
C ASN A 314 14.95 -7.62 0.41
N GLU A 315 14.69 -7.04 -0.76
CA GLU A 315 13.68 -5.98 -0.93
C GLU A 315 12.28 -6.41 -0.47
N SER A 316 11.90 -7.67 -0.70
CA SER A 316 10.61 -8.22 -0.25
C SER A 316 10.50 -8.19 1.26
N ALA A 317 11.56 -8.59 1.97
CA ALA A 317 11.58 -8.65 3.42
C ALA A 317 11.59 -7.24 4.03
N VAL A 318 12.34 -6.31 3.41
CA VAL A 318 12.33 -4.89 3.78
C VAL A 318 10.92 -4.28 3.68
N ARG A 319 10.18 -4.53 2.60
CA ARG A 319 8.79 -4.04 2.47
C ARG A 319 7.86 -4.63 3.54
N LEU A 320 8.07 -5.89 3.93
CA LEU A 320 7.34 -6.49 5.04
C LEU A 320 7.71 -5.87 6.39
N LEU A 321 8.98 -5.53 6.61
CA LEU A 321 9.44 -4.80 7.80
C LEU A 321 8.80 -3.42 7.89
N GLU A 322 8.68 -2.69 6.76
CA GLU A 322 7.98 -1.40 6.70
C GLU A 322 6.50 -1.54 7.08
N ALA A 323 5.82 -2.58 6.60
CA ALA A 323 4.46 -2.89 7.03
C ALA A 323 4.39 -3.21 8.53
N ALA A 324 5.33 -4.01 9.06
CA ALA A 324 5.43 -4.33 10.48
C ALA A 324 5.62 -3.08 11.35
N LEU A 325 6.45 -2.12 10.93
CA LEU A 325 6.63 -0.83 11.60
C LEU A 325 5.31 -0.04 11.66
N PHE A 326 4.56 0.01 10.56
CA PHE A 326 3.27 0.72 10.48
C PHE A 326 2.16 0.11 11.33
N VAL A 327 2.13 -1.21 11.49
CA VAL A 327 1.10 -1.89 12.29
C VAL A 327 1.47 -2.06 13.76
N SER A 328 2.75 -1.85 14.11
CA SER A 328 3.27 -2.05 15.45
C SER A 328 2.75 -1.02 16.45
N LYS A 329 2.58 -1.46 17.70
CA LYS A 329 2.35 -0.58 18.86
C LYS A 329 3.66 -0.31 19.58
N LYS A 330 3.66 0.71 20.46
CA LYS A 330 4.79 1.17 21.29
C LYS A 330 5.81 0.06 21.63
N LYS A 331 5.42 -0.96 22.41
CA LYS A 331 6.35 -2.04 22.83
C LYS A 331 6.91 -2.88 21.68
N THR A 332 6.11 -3.21 20.67
CA THR A 332 6.56 -4.02 19.53
C THR A 332 7.46 -3.20 18.60
N TYR A 333 7.14 -1.93 18.41
CA TYR A 333 7.96 -0.98 17.67
C TYR A 333 9.35 -0.86 18.31
N THR A 334 9.43 -0.66 19.62
CA THR A 334 10.70 -0.65 20.38
C THR A 334 11.53 -1.90 20.12
N GLN A 335 10.91 -3.08 20.05
CA GLN A 335 11.61 -4.34 19.79
C GLN A 335 12.19 -4.40 18.37
N ILE A 336 11.42 -3.93 17.37
CA ILE A 336 11.90 -3.85 15.99
C ILE A 336 13.07 -2.86 15.90
N TYR A 337 12.91 -1.66 16.49
CA TYR A 337 13.96 -0.64 16.53
C TYR A 337 15.25 -1.19 17.14
N ALA A 338 15.14 -1.79 18.33
CA ALA A 338 16.28 -2.31 19.06
C ALA A 338 17.04 -3.41 18.33
N ARG A 339 16.33 -4.35 17.69
CA ARG A 339 16.96 -5.52 17.03
C ARG A 339 17.45 -5.23 15.62
N CYS A 340 16.75 -4.40 14.86
CA CYS A 340 17.03 -4.21 13.44
C CYS A 340 17.82 -2.92 13.15
N PHE A 341 17.67 -1.85 13.93
CA PHE A 341 18.07 -0.51 13.50
C PHE A 341 19.15 0.15 14.36
N ILE A 342 19.19 -0.10 15.68
CA ILE A 342 20.18 0.53 16.57
C ILE A 342 21.62 0.31 16.05
N ASN A 343 22.40 1.38 16.05
CA ASN A 343 23.80 1.44 15.59
C ASN A 343 24.00 1.17 14.09
N ARG A 344 22.93 1.19 13.29
CA ARG A 344 22.94 0.85 11.85
C ARG A 344 22.24 1.87 10.97
N LEU A 345 21.53 2.84 11.54
CA LEU A 345 20.79 3.89 10.82
C LEU A 345 21.65 4.65 9.84
N GLY A 346 22.90 4.97 10.20
CA GLY A 346 23.83 5.66 9.31
C GLY A 346 24.13 4.87 8.02
N GLN A 347 24.35 3.56 8.14
CA GLN A 347 24.58 2.66 7.00
C GLN A 347 23.30 2.45 6.18
N LEU A 348 22.15 2.32 6.85
CA LEU A 348 20.86 2.13 6.19
C LEU A 348 20.42 3.39 5.42
N ALA A 349 20.63 4.58 6.00
CA ALA A 349 20.22 5.86 5.42
C ALA A 349 21.00 6.24 4.16
N THR A 350 22.24 5.75 4.01
CA THR A 350 23.08 6.03 2.83
C THR A 350 22.80 5.07 1.67
N ARG A 351 22.10 3.95 1.89
CA ARG A 351 21.75 2.97 0.86
C ARG A 351 20.46 3.37 0.11
N LYS A 352 20.51 3.35 -1.23
CA LYS A 352 19.41 3.78 -2.13
C LYS A 352 18.08 3.05 -1.90
N MET A 353 18.10 1.81 -1.42
CA MET A 353 16.88 1.04 -1.12
C MET A 353 16.43 1.17 0.33
N LEU A 354 17.38 1.23 1.28
CA LEU A 354 17.08 1.14 2.72
C LEU A 354 16.79 2.50 3.36
N ASN A 355 17.14 3.61 2.71
CA ASN A 355 16.78 4.95 3.19
C ASN A 355 15.27 5.14 3.35
N PHE A 356 14.45 4.49 2.51
CA PHE A 356 12.99 4.52 2.64
C PHE A 356 12.54 3.83 3.92
N THR A 357 13.19 2.72 4.27
CA THR A 357 12.89 1.99 5.51
C THR A 357 13.27 2.80 6.75
N VAL A 358 14.37 3.57 6.69
CA VAL A 358 14.72 4.54 7.75
C VAL A 358 13.65 5.64 7.84
N GLN A 359 13.16 6.18 6.73
CA GLN A 359 12.04 7.13 6.74
C GLN A 359 10.79 6.50 7.37
N ARG A 360 10.44 5.25 7.01
CA ARG A 360 9.31 4.52 7.59
C ARG A 360 9.47 4.28 9.09
N LEU A 361 10.69 4.01 9.56
CA LEU A 361 10.99 3.91 10.99
C LEU A 361 10.65 5.23 11.67
N ILE A 362 11.19 6.34 11.17
CA ILE A 362 11.00 7.66 11.78
C ILE A 362 9.53 8.11 11.73
N ASP A 363 8.83 7.91 10.60
CA ASP A 363 7.41 8.27 10.43
C ASP A 363 6.50 7.57 11.44
N ASN A 364 6.88 6.37 11.91
CA ASN A 364 6.12 5.59 12.89
C ASN A 364 6.68 5.70 14.32
N CYS A 365 7.66 6.57 14.56
CA CYS A 365 8.22 6.80 15.89
C CYS A 365 7.28 7.67 16.73
N HIS A 366 6.65 7.08 17.73
CA HIS A 366 5.76 7.80 18.65
C HIS A 366 6.39 8.11 20.01
N ILE A 367 7.64 7.67 20.24
CA ILE A 367 8.34 7.79 21.52
C ILE A 367 9.48 8.80 21.36
N LYS A 368 9.46 9.86 22.16
CA LYS A 368 10.48 10.92 22.08
C LYS A 368 11.86 10.40 22.48
N GLU A 369 11.90 9.55 23.49
CA GLU A 369 13.13 8.99 24.06
C GLU A 369 13.83 8.01 23.09
N GLU A 370 13.08 7.38 22.19
CA GLU A 370 13.67 6.54 21.13
C GLU A 370 14.16 7.40 19.96
N PHE A 371 13.51 8.54 19.72
CA PHE A 371 13.85 9.42 18.61
C PHE A 371 15.20 10.11 18.81
N GLU A 372 15.52 10.58 20.02
CA GLU A 372 16.79 11.25 20.32
C GLU A 372 18.03 10.44 19.90
N PRO A 373 18.18 9.16 20.30
CA PRO A 373 19.32 8.34 19.85
C PRO A 373 19.28 8.03 18.34
N MET A 374 18.10 7.84 17.72
CA MET A 374 18.01 7.69 16.25
C MET A 374 18.57 8.92 15.54
N PHE A 375 18.23 10.08 16.09
CA PHE A 375 18.57 11.37 15.55
C PHE A 375 20.08 11.65 15.65
N ASP A 376 20.68 11.36 16.81
CA ASP A 376 22.12 11.53 17.03
C ASP A 376 22.95 10.62 16.13
N GLU A 377 22.50 9.36 15.94
CA GLU A 377 23.17 8.43 15.05
C GLU A 377 23.17 8.94 13.59
N LEU A 378 22.02 9.43 13.11
CA LEU A 378 21.89 10.00 11.77
C LEU A 378 22.70 11.30 11.61
N ALA A 379 22.74 12.16 12.64
CA ALA A 379 23.47 13.43 12.61
C ALA A 379 24.95 13.25 12.25
N SER A 380 25.57 12.17 12.74
CA SER A 380 26.96 11.83 12.43
C SER A 380 27.24 11.50 10.95
N LYS A 381 26.18 11.30 10.14
CA LYS A 381 26.26 10.88 8.72
C LYS A 381 25.54 11.82 7.76
N TYR A 382 25.19 13.04 8.18
CA TYR A 382 24.45 13.99 7.33
C TYR A 382 25.15 14.29 6.02
N ASP A 383 26.45 14.56 6.03
CA ASP A 383 27.21 14.86 4.80
C ASP A 383 27.12 13.70 3.81
N ALA A 384 27.21 12.45 4.29
CA ALA A 384 27.09 11.26 3.46
C ALA A 384 25.65 11.07 2.93
N ILE A 385 24.62 11.33 3.74
CA ILE A 385 23.21 11.22 3.34
C ILE A 385 22.88 12.27 2.26
N LEU A 386 23.38 13.50 2.43
CA LEU A 386 23.23 14.60 1.48
C LEU A 386 23.97 14.29 0.17
N ALA A 387 25.22 13.82 0.25
CA ALA A 387 26.02 13.45 -0.92
C ALA A 387 25.36 12.33 -1.76
N CYS A 388 24.71 11.36 -1.11
CA CYS A 388 23.98 10.28 -1.78
C CYS A 388 22.58 10.70 -2.28
N GLY A 389 22.12 11.92 -2.00
CA GLY A 389 20.80 12.42 -2.43
C GLY A 389 19.61 11.83 -1.65
N ASN A 390 19.85 11.14 -0.53
CA ASN A 390 18.80 10.52 0.30
C ASN A 390 18.19 11.52 1.29
N THR A 391 17.90 12.74 0.81
CA THR A 391 17.47 13.87 1.64
C THR A 391 16.15 13.61 2.37
N GLY A 392 15.30 12.70 1.87
CA GLY A 392 14.05 12.31 2.52
C GLY A 392 14.22 11.80 3.95
N VAL A 393 15.37 11.19 4.29
CA VAL A 393 15.68 10.77 5.67
C VAL A 393 15.80 11.98 6.62
N LEU A 394 16.26 13.13 6.10
CA LEU A 394 16.52 14.34 6.86
C LEU A 394 15.26 15.22 7.02
N VAL A 395 14.24 15.01 6.18
CA VAL A 395 12.96 15.75 6.23
C VAL A 395 12.14 15.38 7.48
N ALA A 396 12.51 14.30 8.18
CA ALA A 396 11.73 13.71 9.26
C ALA A 396 11.75 14.48 10.60
N ARG A 397 12.34 15.68 10.67
CA ARG A 397 12.22 16.55 11.86
C ARG A 397 12.25 18.05 11.54
N PRO A 398 11.09 18.73 11.59
CA PRO A 398 11.02 20.18 11.51
C PRO A 398 11.84 20.87 12.60
N ALA A 399 11.89 20.32 13.82
CA ALA A 399 12.44 21.03 14.97
C ALA A 399 13.96 21.32 14.93
N LYS A 400 14.78 20.48 14.27
CA LYS A 400 16.22 20.78 14.12
C LYS A 400 16.50 21.63 12.87
N VAL A 401 15.74 21.44 11.80
CA VAL A 401 15.70 22.41 10.70
C VAL A 401 15.32 23.78 11.24
N VAL A 402 14.37 23.83 12.18
CA VAL A 402 13.92 25.06 12.84
C VAL A 402 15.03 25.67 13.68
N SER A 403 15.74 24.89 14.50
CA SER A 403 16.85 25.42 15.30
C SER A 403 18.01 25.89 14.43
N SER A 404 18.40 25.12 13.41
CA SER A 404 19.48 25.48 12.49
C SER A 404 19.14 26.69 11.62
N LEU A 405 17.89 26.81 11.14
CA LEU A 405 17.43 28.01 10.45
C LEU A 405 17.49 29.24 11.39
N LEU A 406 17.14 29.05 12.67
CA LEU A 406 17.21 30.10 13.68
C LEU A 406 18.63 30.39 14.18
N GLU A 407 19.62 29.56 13.88
CA GLU A 407 21.04 29.76 14.21
C GLU A 407 21.75 30.63 13.15
N LEU A 408 21.28 30.64 11.91
CA LEU A 408 21.79 31.48 10.83
C LEU A 408 21.76 32.98 11.17
N SER A 409 22.70 33.73 10.61
CA SER A 409 22.72 35.19 10.72
C SER A 409 21.54 35.82 9.97
N ALA A 410 21.23 37.08 10.28
CA ALA A 410 20.11 37.78 9.63
C ALA A 410 20.32 37.93 8.11
N ASP A 411 21.57 38.11 7.68
CA ASP A 411 21.94 38.31 6.27
C ASP A 411 21.83 37.00 5.47
N GLU A 412 22.28 35.88 6.04
CA GLU A 412 22.13 34.55 5.44
C GLU A 412 20.66 34.13 5.34
N LEU A 413 19.87 34.43 6.38
CA LEU A 413 18.42 34.20 6.38
C LEU A 413 17.72 35.00 5.30
N LEU A 414 18.08 36.27 5.13
CA LEU A 414 17.51 37.12 4.09
C LEU A 414 17.87 36.58 2.70
N TYR A 415 19.13 36.20 2.49
CA TYR A 415 19.60 35.63 1.23
C TYR A 415 18.88 34.34 0.86
N ILE A 416 18.73 33.42 1.82
CA ILE A 416 18.11 32.11 1.60
C ILE A 416 16.59 32.25 1.42
N LEU A 417 15.90 32.98 2.30
CA LEU A 417 14.43 33.03 2.31
C LEU A 417 13.85 33.96 1.24
N CYS A 418 14.65 34.87 0.68
CA CYS A 418 14.26 35.67 -0.49
C CYS A 418 14.49 34.96 -1.83
N ASP A 419 15.09 33.76 -1.84
CA ASP A 419 15.16 32.93 -3.05
C ASP A 419 13.78 32.35 -3.42
N THR A 420 13.58 32.15 -4.72
CA THR A 420 12.35 31.56 -5.30
C THR A 420 11.97 30.21 -4.70
N LYS A 421 12.93 29.41 -4.21
CA LYS A 421 12.65 28.15 -3.50
C LYS A 421 12.66 28.32 -1.98
N GLY A 422 13.46 29.24 -1.46
CA GLY A 422 13.58 29.49 -0.03
C GLY A 422 12.34 30.15 0.57
N CYS A 423 11.56 30.90 -0.20
CA CYS A 423 10.30 31.48 0.29
C CYS A 423 9.29 30.38 0.69
N HIS A 424 9.26 29.25 -0.01
CA HIS A 424 8.44 28.09 0.35
C HIS A 424 8.88 27.45 1.66
N VAL A 425 10.17 27.54 2.00
CA VAL A 425 10.71 27.08 3.29
C VAL A 425 10.24 28.03 4.41
N ALA A 426 10.29 29.35 4.18
CA ALA A 426 9.75 30.34 5.12
C ALA A 426 8.25 30.13 5.37
N ASP A 427 7.49 29.90 4.30
CA ASP A 427 6.04 29.75 4.35
C ASP A 427 5.67 28.45 5.08
N SER A 428 6.39 27.35 4.81
CA SER A 428 6.26 26.07 5.52
C SER A 428 6.67 26.16 6.98
N PHE A 429 7.69 26.97 7.31
CA PHE A 429 8.12 27.21 8.69
C PHE A 429 7.05 27.97 9.49
N CYS A 430 6.47 29.02 8.90
CA CYS A 430 5.44 29.84 9.55
C CYS A 430 4.09 29.11 9.69
N LYS A 431 3.71 28.29 8.70
CA LYS A 431 2.44 27.55 8.68
C LYS A 431 2.53 26.16 9.33
N GLY A 432 3.74 25.65 9.58
CA GLY A 432 3.96 24.29 10.06
C GLY A 432 3.42 24.04 11.48
N GLN A 433 2.50 23.08 11.62
CA GLN A 433 1.85 22.70 12.89
C GLN A 433 2.84 22.32 14.01
N PHE A 434 4.03 21.84 13.66
CA PHE A 434 5.07 21.40 14.59
C PHE A 434 6.11 22.49 14.94
N VAL A 435 5.98 23.69 14.37
CA VAL A 435 6.84 24.84 14.70
C VAL A 435 6.18 25.65 15.81
N GLY A 436 6.79 25.65 17.00
CA GLY A 436 6.26 26.38 18.15
C GLY A 436 6.23 27.90 17.95
N VAL A 437 5.25 28.59 18.55
CA VAL A 437 5.02 30.04 18.41
C VAL A 437 6.30 30.86 18.67
N LYS A 438 7.05 30.53 19.73
CA LYS A 438 8.32 31.20 20.06
C LYS A 438 9.39 31.12 18.96
N ALA A 439 9.42 30.02 18.21
CA ALA A 439 10.37 29.84 17.11
C ALA A 439 9.96 30.70 15.89
N ARG A 440 8.66 30.85 15.64
CA ARG A 440 8.12 31.75 14.61
C ARG A 440 8.42 33.20 14.94
N ASP A 441 8.17 33.60 16.19
CA ASP A 441 8.46 34.96 16.66
C ASP A 441 9.95 35.31 16.53
N LYS A 442 10.83 34.35 16.86
CA LYS A 442 12.29 34.53 16.74
C LYS A 442 12.73 34.69 15.28
N LEU A 443 12.14 33.95 14.34
CA LEU A 443 12.43 34.10 12.91
C LEU A 443 11.96 35.46 12.39
N ILE A 444 10.73 35.86 12.72
CA ILE A 444 10.16 37.15 12.33
C ILE A 444 10.99 38.31 12.91
N TRP A 445 11.43 38.20 14.16
CA TRP A 445 12.28 39.20 14.80
C TRP A 445 13.63 39.33 14.09
N LYS A 446 14.30 38.21 13.77
CA LYS A 446 15.56 38.23 13.01
C LYS A 446 15.41 38.84 11.62
N LEU A 447 14.33 38.55 10.91
CA LEU A 447 14.03 39.14 9.60
C LEU A 447 13.73 40.64 9.71
N LYS A 448 13.00 41.08 10.75
CA LYS A 448 12.78 42.52 11.01
C LYS A 448 14.08 43.27 11.26
N VAL A 449 14.98 42.69 12.05
CA VAL A 449 16.30 43.27 12.34
C VAL A 449 17.17 43.31 11.08
N GLY A 450 17.19 42.25 10.27
CA GLY A 450 17.92 42.21 9.00
C GLY A 450 17.39 43.21 7.96
N VAL A 451 16.07 43.33 7.83
CA VAL A 451 15.43 44.30 6.92
C VAL A 451 15.62 45.76 7.37
N GLN A 452 15.77 46.02 8.68
CA GLN A 452 16.15 47.35 9.18
C GLN A 452 17.60 47.73 8.85
N MET A 453 18.49 46.75 8.68
CA MET A 453 19.90 46.97 8.32
C MET A 453 20.10 47.16 6.80
N THR A 454 19.22 46.62 5.97
CA THR A 454 19.24 46.83 4.51
C THR A 454 18.07 47.70 4.08
N SER A 455 18.30 49.00 3.90
CA SER A 455 17.28 50.02 3.56
C SER A 455 16.57 49.87 2.19
N SER A 456 16.46 48.66 1.63
CA SER A 456 15.80 48.42 0.34
C SER A 456 14.85 47.21 0.28
N ALA A 457 14.66 46.45 1.36
CA ALA A 457 13.79 45.26 1.35
C ALA A 457 12.39 45.48 1.98
N CYS A 458 11.88 46.71 1.99
CA CYS A 458 10.66 47.09 2.71
C CYS A 458 9.33 46.67 2.02
N PHE A 459 9.36 45.96 0.87
CA PHE A 459 8.16 45.73 0.06
C PHE A 459 7.47 44.38 0.27
N LEU A 460 8.12 43.36 0.86
CA LEU A 460 7.55 42.00 0.91
C LEU A 460 6.80 41.64 2.21
N LEU A 461 6.95 42.41 3.29
CA LEU A 461 6.32 42.10 4.59
C LEU A 461 4.92 42.72 4.81
N LYS A 462 4.32 43.36 3.78
CA LYS A 462 3.03 44.05 3.93
C LYS A 462 1.80 43.27 3.49
N THR A 463 1.93 42.05 3.01
CA THR A 463 0.78 41.24 2.58
C THR A 463 0.97 39.75 2.89
N SER A 464 0.69 39.36 4.13
CA SER A 464 0.22 38.01 4.53
C SER A 464 -0.27 38.05 5.97
#